data_AF-A0A6A4TAW4-F1
#
_entry.id   AF-A0A6A4TAW4-F1
#
_cell.length_a   1.000
_cell.length_b   1.000
_cell.length_c   1.000
_cell.angle_alpha   90.00
_cell.angle_beta   90.00
_cell.angle_gamma   90.00
#
_symmetry.space_group_name_H-M   'P 1'
#
loop_
_entity.id
_entity.type
_entity.pdbx_description
1 polymer ?
#
loop_
_entity_poly.entity_id
_entity_poly.type
_entity_poly.pdbx_seq_one_letter_code
_entity_poly.pdbx_strand_id
1 'polypeptide(L)'
;MMRGKKIFEPPRFMTVSQAADQLIQIIERRRSHGEEVGVTEDTLCVGVARLGADDQVIRVATLGQLVTCDLGAPLHSLVVTGRLHPLEVDLLRLNAEPNALQNLTMIDSSTYTS
;
A
#
# COMPACT_ATOMS: atom_id res chain seq x y z
N MET A 1 17.73 33.66 -27.95
CA MET A 1 16.95 32.68 -27.15
C MET A 1 17.61 32.55 -25.77
N MET A 2 16.85 32.76 -24.69
CA MET A 2 17.36 33.02 -23.34
C MET A 2 18.19 31.86 -22.76
N ARG A 3 19.45 32.15 -22.41
CA ARG A 3 20.34 31.30 -21.60
C ARG A 3 20.04 31.56 -20.11
N GLY A 4 19.84 30.51 -19.31
CA GLY A 4 20.19 30.56 -17.88
C GLY A 4 19.08 30.58 -16.81
N LYS A 5 17.78 30.46 -17.14
CA LYS A 5 16.75 30.24 -16.09
C LYS A 5 16.48 28.74 -15.94
N LYS A 6 16.89 28.15 -14.80
CA LYS A 6 16.40 26.83 -14.39
C LYS A 6 14.94 26.98 -14.00
N ILE A 7 14.03 26.68 -14.92
CA ILE A 7 12.61 26.57 -14.62
C ILE A 7 12.43 25.19 -14.00
N PHE A 8 12.16 25.16 -12.69
CA PHE A 8 11.85 23.92 -11.99
C PHE A 8 10.36 23.67 -12.12
N GLU A 9 10.00 22.47 -12.56
CA GLU A 9 8.61 22.01 -12.50
C GLU A 9 8.15 21.91 -11.04
N PRO A 10 6.85 22.10 -10.77
CA PRO A 10 6.33 21.91 -9.43
C PRO A 10 6.61 20.47 -8.95
N PRO A 11 6.91 20.27 -7.65
CA PRO A 11 7.19 18.95 -7.12
C PRO A 11 5.95 18.05 -7.24
N ARG A 12 6.16 16.84 -7.76
CA ARG A 12 5.12 15.82 -7.91
C ARG A 12 5.47 14.63 -7.02
N PHE A 13 4.58 14.29 -6.09
CA PHE A 13 4.71 13.14 -5.22
C PHE A 13 3.69 12.09 -5.62
N MET A 14 4.09 10.81 -5.56
CA MET A 14 3.19 9.69 -5.82
C MET A 14 2.34 9.41 -4.59
N THR A 15 1.04 9.17 -4.79
CA THR A 15 0.14 8.76 -3.70
C THR A 15 0.11 7.23 -3.56
N VAL A 16 -0.29 6.73 -2.37
CA VAL A 16 -0.53 5.29 -2.17
C VAL A 16 -1.57 4.74 -3.16
N SER A 17 -2.64 5.49 -3.41
CA SER A 17 -3.67 5.12 -4.41
C SER A 17 -3.06 4.92 -5.81
N GLN A 18 -2.21 5.84 -6.27
CA GLN A 18 -1.51 5.70 -7.55
C GLN A 18 -0.55 4.51 -7.57
N ALA A 19 0.18 4.28 -6.48
CA ALA A 19 1.07 3.13 -6.37
C ALA A 19 0.29 1.79 -6.41
N ALA A 20 -0.83 1.72 -5.68
CA ALA A 20 -1.69 0.53 -5.66
C ALA A 20 -2.30 0.24 -7.03
N ASP A 21 -2.82 1.25 -7.72
CA ASP A 21 -3.36 1.12 -9.08
C ASP A 21 -2.30 0.59 -10.06
N GLN A 22 -1.08 1.15 -10.03
CA GLN A 22 0.02 0.66 -10.86
C GLN A 22 0.39 -0.78 -10.56
N LEU A 23 0.42 -1.18 -9.29
CA LEU A 23 0.71 -2.56 -8.90
C LEU A 23 -0.37 -3.52 -9.41
N ILE A 24 -1.65 -3.17 -9.29
CA ILE A 24 -2.75 -3.99 -9.82
C ILE A 24 -2.63 -4.16 -11.33
N GLN A 25 -2.39 -3.08 -12.07
CA GLN A 25 -2.19 -3.17 -13.53
C GLN A 25 -1.00 -4.09 -13.90
N ILE A 26 0.08 -4.07 -13.12
CA ILE A 26 1.21 -4.98 -13.31
C ILE A 26 0.81 -6.44 -13.00
N ILE A 27 0.07 -6.67 -11.91
CA ILE A 27 -0.43 -8.00 -11.51
C ILE A 27 -1.33 -8.58 -12.61
N GLU A 28 -2.30 -7.81 -13.10
CA GLU A 28 -3.20 -8.22 -14.19
C GLU A 28 -2.43 -8.54 -15.46
N ARG A 29 -1.47 -7.69 -15.83
CA ARG A 29 -0.61 -7.92 -17.00
C ARG A 29 0.21 -9.20 -16.85
N ARG A 30 0.83 -9.46 -15.70
CA ARG A 30 1.60 -10.69 -15.48
C ARG A 30 0.72 -11.92 -15.50
N ARG A 31 -0.46 -11.85 -14.87
CA ARG A 31 -1.47 -12.92 -14.88
C ARG A 31 -1.90 -13.24 -16.31
N SER A 32 -2.09 -12.24 -17.18
CA SER A 32 -2.45 -12.46 -18.59
C SER A 32 -1.34 -13.14 -19.41
N HIS A 33 -0.09 -13.04 -18.98
CA HIS A 33 1.07 -13.69 -19.61
C HIS A 33 1.35 -15.09 -19.01
N GLY A 34 0.52 -15.54 -18.06
CA GLY A 34 0.70 -16.83 -17.38
C GLY A 34 1.86 -16.85 -16.39
N GLU A 35 2.35 -15.68 -15.96
CA GLU A 35 3.39 -15.57 -14.94
C GLU A 35 2.80 -15.77 -13.53
N GLU A 36 3.56 -16.41 -12.66
CA GLU A 36 3.21 -16.54 -11.25
C GLU A 36 3.35 -15.19 -10.54
N VAL A 37 2.32 -14.78 -9.80
CA VAL A 37 2.29 -13.48 -9.10
C VAL A 37 2.16 -13.73 -7.61
N GLY A 38 3.16 -13.30 -6.84
CA GLY A 38 3.17 -13.44 -5.37
C GLY A 38 2.39 -12.36 -4.61
N VAL A 39 1.76 -11.43 -5.34
CA VAL A 39 0.93 -10.35 -4.78
C VAL A 39 -0.37 -10.29 -5.58
N THR A 40 -1.48 -10.15 -4.88
CA THR A 40 -2.84 -10.08 -5.41
C THR A 40 -3.54 -8.82 -4.92
N GLU A 41 -4.71 -8.56 -5.47
CA GLU A 41 -5.62 -7.49 -5.10
C GLU A 41 -6.06 -7.61 -3.62
N ASP A 42 -6.06 -8.84 -3.10
CA ASP A 42 -6.41 -9.18 -1.73
C ASP A 42 -5.23 -9.11 -0.75
N THR A 43 -4.00 -8.91 -1.25
CA THR A 43 -2.81 -8.85 -0.40
C THR A 43 -2.91 -7.68 0.57
N LEU A 44 -2.65 -7.96 1.85
CA LEU A 44 -2.71 -6.96 2.90
C LEU A 44 -1.56 -5.95 2.73
N CYS A 45 -1.92 -4.67 2.79
CA CYS A 45 -0.99 -3.57 2.62
C CYS A 45 -1.22 -2.49 3.69
N VAL A 46 -0.20 -1.67 3.90
CA VAL A 46 -0.26 -0.51 4.80
C VAL A 46 0.09 0.75 4.03
N GLY A 47 -0.88 1.65 3.92
CA GLY A 47 -0.65 3.02 3.46
C GLY A 47 -0.29 3.92 4.63
N VAL A 48 0.79 4.68 4.50
CA VAL A 48 1.24 5.63 5.52
C VAL A 48 1.40 7.00 4.86
N ALA A 49 0.89 8.05 5.49
CA ALA A 49 1.07 9.43 5.08
C ALA A 49 1.56 10.28 6.25
N ARG A 50 2.53 11.17 5.96
CA ARG A 50 3.05 12.18 6.90
C ARG A 50 3.48 11.59 8.25
N LEU A 51 4.20 10.46 8.23
CA LEU A 51 4.67 9.79 9.44
C LEU A 51 5.43 10.79 10.35
N GLY A 52 4.99 10.91 11.60
CA GLY A 52 5.57 11.83 12.58
C GLY A 52 5.00 13.25 12.58
N ALA A 53 4.05 13.58 11.70
CA ALA A 53 3.28 14.82 11.78
C ALA A 53 2.03 14.64 12.66
N ASP A 54 1.46 15.77 13.13
CA ASP A 54 0.23 15.77 13.94
C ASP A 54 -0.96 15.19 13.18
N ASP A 55 -0.96 15.31 11.85
CA ASP A 55 -1.96 14.80 10.94
C ASP A 55 -1.51 13.52 10.20
N GLN A 56 -0.63 12.73 10.81
CA GLN A 56 -0.24 11.43 10.26
C GLN A 56 -1.46 10.51 10.02
N VAL A 57 -1.41 9.75 8.93
CA VAL A 57 -2.44 8.77 8.61
C VAL A 57 -1.77 7.41 8.38
N ILE A 58 -2.22 6.41 9.10
CA ILE A 58 -1.86 5.00 8.87
C ILE A 58 -3.15 4.29 8.50
N ARG A 59 -3.15 3.57 7.39
CA ARG A 59 -4.29 2.79 6.93
C ARG A 59 -3.86 1.40 6.52
N VAL A 60 -4.48 0.39 7.13
CA VAL A 60 -4.26 -1.01 6.78
C VAL A 60 -5.44 -1.47 5.92
N ALA A 61 -5.19 -1.91 4.71
CA ALA A 61 -6.23 -2.30 3.76
C ALA A 61 -5.68 -3.30 2.74
N THR A 62 -6.57 -3.99 2.02
CA THR A 62 -6.10 -4.79 0.87
C THR A 62 -5.57 -3.88 -0.23
N LEU A 63 -4.71 -4.42 -1.11
CA LEU A 63 -4.18 -3.66 -2.24
C LEU A 63 -5.30 -3.04 -3.09
N GLY A 64 -6.39 -3.79 -3.32
CA GLY A 64 -7.58 -3.30 -4.02
C GLY A 64 -8.28 -2.13 -3.31
N GLN A 65 -8.40 -2.19 -1.99
CA GLN A 65 -9.00 -1.09 -1.20
C GLN A 65 -8.12 0.17 -1.22
N LEU A 66 -6.80 0.03 -1.30
CA LEU A 66 -5.88 1.17 -1.34
C LEU A 66 -5.96 1.97 -2.65
N VAL A 67 -6.43 1.39 -3.75
CA VAL A 67 -6.61 2.12 -5.03
C VAL A 67 -7.53 3.33 -4.84
N THR A 68 -8.56 3.22 -4.02
CA THR A 68 -9.54 4.28 -3.77
C THR A 68 -9.29 5.04 -2.47
N CYS A 69 -8.15 4.81 -1.80
CA CYS A 69 -7.85 5.45 -0.52
C CYS A 69 -7.38 6.89 -0.71
N ASP A 70 -7.85 7.78 0.17
CA ASP A 70 -7.30 9.13 0.35
C ASP A 70 -6.61 9.21 1.71
N LEU A 71 -5.31 9.48 1.68
CA LEU A 71 -4.47 9.65 2.87
C LEU A 71 -4.10 11.12 3.11
N GLY A 72 -4.61 12.04 2.27
CA GLY A 72 -4.37 13.48 2.39
C GLY A 72 -3.10 13.93 1.69
N ALA A 73 -2.36 14.84 2.35
CA ALA A 73 -1.19 15.48 1.77
C ALA A 73 0.07 14.58 1.82
N PRO A 74 1.01 14.72 0.87
CA PRO A 74 2.28 13.98 0.89
C PRO A 74 3.13 14.29 2.14
N LEU A 75 4.10 13.45 2.52
CA LEU A 75 4.66 12.29 1.81
C LEU A 75 3.94 10.98 2.12
N HIS A 76 3.79 10.14 1.10
CA HIS A 76 3.11 8.84 1.17
C HIS A 76 4.11 7.70 1.04
N SER A 77 3.84 6.59 1.75
CA SER A 77 4.56 5.33 1.69
C SER A 77 3.57 4.17 1.63
N LEU A 78 3.85 3.18 0.80
CA LEU A 78 3.10 1.93 0.71
C LEU A 78 4.00 0.78 1.21
N VAL A 79 3.49 -0.02 2.13
CA VAL A 79 4.14 -1.23 2.64
C VAL A 79 3.31 -2.44 2.24
N VAL A 80 3.91 -3.38 1.52
CA VAL A 80 3.29 -4.67 1.20
C VAL A 80 3.69 -5.65 2.29
N THR A 81 2.72 -6.26 2.97
CA THR A 81 3.03 -7.18 4.08
C THR A 81 3.50 -8.53 3.54
N GLY A 82 4.43 -9.16 4.26
CA GLY A 82 4.80 -10.55 4.04
C GLY A 82 4.18 -11.46 5.08
N ARG A 83 5.03 -12.24 5.74
CA ARG A 83 4.66 -13.04 6.91
C ARG A 83 4.58 -12.16 8.14
N LEU A 84 3.46 -12.22 8.86
CA LEU A 84 3.18 -11.39 10.02
C LEU A 84 3.14 -12.23 11.29
N HIS A 85 3.77 -11.72 12.35
CA HIS A 85 3.61 -12.28 13.69
C HIS A 85 2.23 -11.91 14.28
N PRO A 86 1.61 -12.73 15.14
CA PRO A 86 0.32 -12.42 15.78
C PRO A 86 0.24 -11.01 16.38
N LEU A 87 1.31 -10.55 17.04
CA LEU A 87 1.39 -9.20 17.61
C LEU A 87 1.38 -8.09 16.56
N GLU A 88 1.96 -8.33 15.38
CA GLU A 88 1.89 -7.37 14.27
C GLU A 88 0.47 -7.29 13.73
N VAL A 89 -0.22 -8.43 13.59
CA VAL A 89 -1.64 -8.45 13.21
C VAL A 89 -2.49 -7.67 14.20
N ASP A 90 -2.25 -7.82 15.51
CA ASP A 90 -2.94 -7.07 16.55
C ASP A 90 -2.69 -5.56 16.47
N LEU A 91 -1.47 -5.13 16.12
CA LEU A 91 -1.16 -3.73 15.87
C LEU A 91 -1.89 -3.21 14.62
N LEU A 92 -1.89 -3.99 13.54
CA LEU A 92 -2.50 -3.62 12.26
C LEU A 92 -4.03 -3.48 12.37
N ARG A 93 -4.68 -4.27 13.24
CA ARG A 93 -6.12 -4.18 13.54
C ARG A 93 -6.57 -2.80 13.99
N LEU A 94 -5.70 -2.02 14.64
CA LEU A 94 -6.03 -0.69 15.15
C LEU A 94 -6.35 0.31 14.03
N ASN A 95 -5.84 0.09 12.81
CA ASN A 95 -5.96 1.00 11.68
C ASN A 95 -6.51 0.31 10.42
N ALA A 96 -7.17 -0.83 10.60
CA ALA A 96 -7.67 -1.65 9.49
C ALA A 96 -9.00 -1.16 8.93
N GLU A 97 -9.09 -1.10 7.60
CA GLU A 97 -10.35 -0.94 6.88
C GLU A 97 -11.28 -2.14 7.14
N PRO A 98 -12.60 -1.94 7.03
CA PRO A 98 -13.56 -3.03 7.08
C PRO A 98 -13.15 -4.12 6.09
N ASN A 99 -13.20 -5.36 6.55
CA ASN A 99 -12.91 -6.57 5.77
C ASN A 99 -11.45 -6.75 5.31
N ALA A 100 -10.54 -5.82 5.61
CA ALA A 100 -9.14 -5.91 5.17
C ALA A 100 -8.42 -7.17 5.67
N LEU A 101 -8.76 -7.63 6.87
CA LEU A 101 -8.10 -8.74 7.55
C LEU A 101 -8.79 -10.11 7.34
N GLN A 102 -9.82 -10.18 6.49
CA GLN A 102 -10.60 -11.41 6.30
C GLN A 102 -9.81 -12.54 5.62
N ASN A 103 -8.87 -12.17 4.76
CA ASN A 103 -8.08 -13.11 3.98
C ASN A 103 -6.79 -13.55 4.70
N LEU A 104 -6.55 -13.09 5.93
CA LEU A 104 -5.41 -13.53 6.73
C LEU A 104 -5.60 -14.98 7.17
N THR A 105 -4.64 -15.82 6.81
CA THR A 105 -4.57 -17.23 7.18
C THR A 105 -3.38 -17.47 8.10
N MET A 106 -3.56 -18.28 9.14
CA MET A 106 -2.43 -18.77 9.95
C MET A 106 -1.77 -19.94 9.25
N ILE A 107 -0.46 -19.84 9.00
CA ILE A 107 0.36 -20.94 8.48
C ILE A 107 0.80 -21.84 9.63
N ASP A 108 1.17 -21.22 10.75
CA ASP A 108 1.61 -21.88 11.98
C ASP A 108 1.13 -21.08 13.20
N SER A 109 1.45 -21.54 14.41
CA SER A 109 1.05 -20.90 15.67
C SER A 109 1.61 -19.48 15.88
N SER A 110 2.55 -19.04 15.04
CA SER A 110 3.29 -17.78 15.17
C SER A 110 3.33 -16.94 13.89
N THR A 111 2.67 -17.36 12.81
CA THR A 111 2.80 -16.72 11.50
C THR A 111 1.47 -16.65 10.75
N TYR A 112 1.13 -15.45 10.28
CA TYR A 112 0.02 -15.16 9.38
C TYR A 112 0.51 -14.76 7.99
N THR A 113 -0.28 -15.05 6.97
CA THR A 113 -0.13 -14.55 5.59
C THR A 113 -1.48 -14.14 5.03
N SER A 114 -1.50 -13.12 4.18
CA SER A 114 -2.62 -12.84 3.26
C SER A 114 -2.46 -13.62 1.97
#